data_AF-X1JER9-F1
#
_entry.id   AF-X1JER9-F1
#
_cell.length_a   1.000
_cell.length_b   1.000
_cell.length_c   1.000
_cell.angle_alpha   90.00
_cell.angle_beta   90.00
_cell.angle_gamma   90.00
#
_symmetry.space_group_name_H-M   'P 1'
#
loop_
_entity.id
_entity.type
_entity.pdbx_description
1 polymer ?
#
loop_
_entity_poly.entity_id
_entity_poly.type
_entity_poly.pdbx_seq_one_letter_code
_entity_poly.pdbx_strand_id
1 'polypeptide(L)'
;GGKLFISGQDIGFSIGSSDFYEHYLHAEYVQDDIGLYALFGVTDDPITDGLYVSISGGDGANNQFSPSEIDPIAPAVSIFTYDPNAITPLVEPSIPEQEEQPPEGFAELPERQREESPEEIPPKDYLQERDEGSKTIASSGCGALRVDTANYKLVYFAFGFEAISSAADRVMVMQRVLDWLGAPSVEAGWSVP
;
A
#
# COMPACT_ATOMS: atom_id res chain seq x y z
N GLY A 1 4.78 23.21 -8.78
CA GLY A 1 4.66 22.19 -9.83
C GLY A 1 3.72 21.11 -9.37
N GLY A 2 4.10 19.84 -9.54
CA GLY A 2 3.22 18.68 -9.31
C GLY A 2 3.00 18.32 -7.84
N LYS A 3 1.88 17.64 -7.58
CA LYS A 3 1.51 17.03 -6.30
C LYS A 3 1.20 15.57 -6.59
N LEU A 4 1.86 14.64 -5.90
CA LEU A 4 1.66 13.21 -6.13
C LEU A 4 1.52 12.48 -4.78
N PHE A 5 0.50 11.64 -4.69
CA PHE A 5 0.45 10.57 -3.69
C PHE A 5 0.47 9.25 -4.45
N ILE A 6 1.37 8.35 -4.05
CA ILE A 6 1.49 7.00 -4.60
C ILE A 6 1.61 6.00 -3.46
N SER A 7 0.91 4.89 -3.57
CA SER A 7 0.93 3.80 -2.60
C SER A 7 0.76 2.47 -3.31
N GLY A 8 1.34 1.42 -2.77
CA GLY A 8 1.15 0.07 -3.27
C GLY A 8 2.28 -0.85 -2.85
N GLN A 9 1.97 -2.14 -2.82
CA GLN A 9 2.97 -3.20 -2.75
C GLN A 9 3.72 -3.35 -4.08
N ASP A 10 4.92 -3.95 -4.04
CA ASP A 10 5.76 -4.32 -5.18
C ASP A 10 6.23 -3.17 -6.10
N ILE A 11 5.99 -1.90 -5.76
CA ILE A 11 6.48 -0.76 -6.57
C ILE A 11 8.02 -0.76 -6.59
N GLY A 12 8.65 -0.88 -5.43
CA GLY A 12 10.12 -0.94 -5.32
C GLY A 12 10.69 -2.19 -5.98
N PHE A 13 10.06 -3.34 -5.78
CA PHE A 13 10.43 -4.58 -6.44
C PHE A 13 10.41 -4.47 -7.97
N SER A 14 9.40 -3.79 -8.51
CA SER A 14 9.18 -3.69 -9.96
C SER A 14 10.11 -2.68 -10.64
N ILE A 15 10.31 -1.51 -10.02
CA ILE A 15 10.95 -0.36 -10.69
C ILE A 15 12.03 0.34 -9.83
N GLY A 16 12.53 -0.33 -8.78
CA GLY A 16 13.42 0.26 -7.77
C GLY A 16 14.71 0.88 -8.31
N SER A 17 15.20 0.43 -9.47
CA SER A 17 16.41 0.94 -10.14
C SER A 17 16.13 1.98 -11.25
N SER A 18 14.88 2.43 -11.38
CA SER A 18 14.50 3.40 -12.41
C SER A 18 14.76 4.84 -11.94
N ASP A 19 15.04 5.74 -12.89
CA ASP A 19 15.16 7.18 -12.63
C ASP A 19 13.92 7.75 -11.92
N PHE A 20 12.73 7.24 -12.26
CA PHE A 20 11.51 7.67 -11.59
C PHE A 20 11.54 7.32 -10.10
N TYR A 21 11.99 6.11 -9.74
CA TYR A 21 12.05 5.67 -8.36
C TYR A 21 13.13 6.42 -7.56
N GLU A 22 14.37 6.40 -8.05
CA GLU A 22 15.50 6.96 -7.29
C GLU A 22 15.52 8.49 -7.30
N HIS A 23 15.13 9.14 -8.40
CA HIS A 23 15.29 10.59 -8.57
C HIS A 23 14.00 11.39 -8.50
N TYR A 24 12.84 10.77 -8.73
CA TYR A 24 11.54 11.45 -8.58
C TYR A 24 10.82 11.05 -7.30
N LEU A 25 10.74 9.77 -6.96
CA LEU A 25 10.21 9.33 -5.67
C LEU A 25 11.18 9.56 -4.52
N HIS A 26 12.48 9.72 -4.81
CA HIS A 26 13.53 9.84 -3.81
C HIS A 26 13.56 8.65 -2.84
N ALA A 27 13.42 7.44 -3.40
CA ALA A 27 13.44 6.19 -2.67
C ALA A 27 14.58 5.30 -3.17
N GLU A 28 15.27 4.65 -2.25
CA GLU A 28 16.12 3.48 -2.51
C GLU A 28 15.35 2.24 -2.06
N TYR A 29 15.25 1.23 -2.93
CA TYR A 29 14.59 -0.03 -2.60
C TYR A 29 15.56 -0.90 -1.79
N VAL A 30 15.14 -1.36 -0.60
CA VAL A 30 16.01 -2.11 0.32
C VAL A 30 15.72 -3.61 0.24
N GLN A 31 14.46 -4.00 0.50
CA GLN A 31 14.04 -5.40 0.45
C GLN A 31 12.53 -5.52 0.23
N ASP A 32 12.13 -6.62 -0.40
CA ASP A 32 10.73 -7.01 -0.52
C ASP A 32 10.26 -7.84 0.66
N ASP A 33 8.94 -7.97 0.80
CA ASP A 33 8.30 -8.90 1.74
C ASP A 33 8.92 -8.86 3.14
N ILE A 34 8.97 -7.68 3.77
CA ILE A 34 9.57 -7.54 5.10
C ILE A 34 8.82 -8.36 6.17
N GLY A 35 7.57 -8.76 5.91
CA GLY A 35 6.79 -9.59 6.83
C GLY A 35 6.39 -8.87 8.12
N LEU A 36 6.39 -7.54 8.10
CA LEU A 36 5.95 -6.68 9.20
C LEU A 36 4.70 -5.90 8.77
N TYR A 37 3.71 -5.86 9.65
CA TYR A 37 2.35 -5.39 9.34
C TYR A 37 1.87 -4.27 10.25
N ALA A 38 2.76 -3.61 10.98
CA ALA A 38 2.44 -2.36 11.66
C ALA A 38 3.59 -1.37 11.55
N LEU A 39 3.26 -0.07 11.58
CA LEU A 39 4.22 1.01 11.45
C LEU A 39 3.99 2.10 12.50
N PHE A 40 5.10 2.64 13.00
CA PHE A 40 5.16 3.86 13.79
C PHE A 40 5.25 5.08 12.88
N GLY A 41 4.37 6.03 13.09
CA GLY A 41 4.43 7.38 12.53
C GLY A 41 5.48 8.21 13.24
N VAL A 42 6.14 9.08 12.50
CA VAL A 42 7.12 10.03 13.05
C VAL A 42 6.38 11.12 13.84
N THR A 43 6.78 11.34 15.09
CA THR A 43 6.24 12.42 15.94
C THR A 43 6.50 13.79 15.31
N ASP A 44 5.53 14.71 15.40
CA ASP A 44 5.56 16.06 14.81
C ASP A 44 5.61 16.09 13.27
N ASP A 45 5.54 14.94 12.58
CA ASP A 45 5.36 14.92 11.13
C ASP A 45 3.94 15.36 10.75
N PRO A 46 3.75 16.27 9.78
CA PRO A 46 2.42 16.78 9.43
C PRO A 46 1.43 15.71 8.95
N ILE A 47 1.90 14.55 8.50
CA ILE A 47 1.05 13.46 8.03
C ILE A 47 0.85 12.43 9.13
N THR A 48 1.95 11.95 9.71
CA THR A 48 1.88 10.75 10.56
C THR A 48 1.83 11.07 12.04
N ASP A 49 2.41 12.17 12.52
CA ASP A 49 2.30 12.70 13.89
C ASP A 49 2.17 11.63 15.00
N GLY A 50 3.09 10.65 15.01
CA GLY A 50 3.11 9.59 16.02
C GLY A 50 1.99 8.53 15.92
N LEU A 51 1.21 8.49 14.84
CA LEU A 51 0.20 7.46 14.60
C LEU A 51 0.81 6.06 14.62
N TYR A 52 0.11 5.09 15.18
CA TYR A 52 0.47 3.68 15.06
C TYR A 52 -0.59 2.97 14.24
N VAL A 53 -0.20 2.44 13.08
CA VAL A 53 -1.14 1.83 12.11
C VAL A 53 -0.78 0.37 11.88
N SER A 54 -1.79 -0.50 11.85
CA SER A 54 -1.67 -1.85 11.28
C SER A 54 -2.09 -1.83 9.82
N ILE A 55 -1.34 -2.51 8.95
CA ILE A 55 -1.61 -2.71 7.53
C ILE A 55 -2.15 -4.13 7.24
N SER A 56 -2.75 -4.75 8.25
CA SER A 56 -3.43 -6.04 8.14
C SER A 56 -4.73 -6.03 8.97
N GLY A 57 -5.77 -6.65 8.42
CA GLY A 57 -7.06 -6.82 9.08
C GLY A 57 -7.91 -5.58 9.29
N GLY A 58 -8.71 -5.63 10.37
CA GLY A 58 -9.73 -4.64 10.67
C GLY A 58 -10.75 -4.49 9.53
N ASP A 59 -11.02 -3.24 9.14
CA ASP A 59 -11.88 -2.89 8.01
C ASP A 59 -11.10 -2.50 6.73
N GLY A 60 -9.77 -2.73 6.74
CA GLY A 60 -8.91 -2.55 5.58
C GLY A 60 -9.13 -3.63 4.52
N ALA A 61 -8.52 -3.46 3.35
CA ALA A 61 -8.69 -4.40 2.22
C ALA A 61 -8.07 -5.79 2.49
N ASN A 62 -7.19 -5.89 3.48
CA ASN A 62 -6.58 -7.14 3.92
C ASN A 62 -5.87 -7.93 2.81
N ASN A 63 -5.18 -7.22 1.94
CA ASN A 63 -4.52 -7.73 0.74
C ASN A 63 -3.05 -7.27 0.64
N GLN A 64 -2.45 -6.86 1.76
CA GLN A 64 -1.05 -6.52 1.85
C GLN A 64 -0.24 -7.80 2.02
N PHE A 65 0.25 -8.35 0.92
CA PHE A 65 1.04 -9.57 0.92
C PHE A 65 2.54 -9.27 0.92
N SER A 66 2.93 -8.21 0.22
CA SER A 66 4.32 -7.89 -0.08
C SER A 66 4.73 -6.48 0.39
N PRO A 67 4.76 -6.19 1.71
CA PRO A 67 5.24 -4.89 2.17
C PRO A 67 6.75 -4.78 1.94
N SER A 68 7.21 -3.72 1.26
CA SER A 68 8.63 -3.50 1.03
C SER A 68 9.22 -2.52 2.06
N GLU A 69 10.51 -2.69 2.37
CA GLU A 69 11.33 -1.67 3.03
C GLU A 69 12.04 -0.81 1.98
N ILE A 70 12.06 0.50 2.23
CA ILE A 70 12.72 1.49 1.40
C ILE A 70 13.60 2.39 2.28
N ASP A 71 14.55 3.09 1.68
CA ASP A 71 15.32 4.15 2.34
C ASP A 71 15.08 5.50 1.65
N PRO A 72 14.98 6.61 2.40
CA PRO A 72 14.79 7.93 1.81
C PRO A 72 16.11 8.48 1.23
N ILE A 73 16.05 8.98 -0.01
CA ILE A 73 17.14 9.73 -0.65
C ILE A 73 16.86 11.22 -0.45
N ALA A 74 17.84 12.01 0.02
CA ALA A 74 17.63 13.45 0.25
C ALA A 74 17.04 14.15 -1.01
N PRO A 75 16.01 15.01 -0.87
CA PRO A 75 15.49 15.59 0.37
C PRO A 75 14.28 14.83 0.96
N ALA A 76 14.03 13.58 0.57
CA ALA A 76 12.99 12.77 1.20
C ALA A 76 13.23 12.61 2.70
N VAL A 77 12.13 12.50 3.44
CA VAL A 77 12.14 12.14 4.86
C VAL A 77 11.20 10.97 5.09
N SER A 78 11.63 10.00 5.89
CA SER A 78 10.76 8.91 6.34
C SER A 78 9.64 9.46 7.23
N ILE A 79 8.44 8.92 7.08
CA ILE A 79 7.25 9.31 7.84
C ILE A 79 6.55 8.12 8.51
N PHE A 80 6.79 6.89 8.03
CA PHE A 80 6.45 5.66 8.74
C PHE A 80 7.63 4.71 8.74
N THR A 81 7.86 4.05 9.88
CA THR A 81 8.84 2.97 10.04
C THR A 81 8.19 1.72 10.62
N TYR A 82 8.53 0.54 10.12
CA TYR A 82 7.96 -0.72 10.60
C TYR A 82 8.25 -0.97 12.09
N ASP A 83 7.28 -1.53 12.80
CA ASP A 83 7.49 -2.12 14.12
C ASP A 83 8.15 -3.50 13.95
N PRO A 84 9.37 -3.71 14.47
CA PRO A 84 10.08 -4.99 14.32
C PRO A 84 9.38 -6.18 15.00
N ASN A 85 8.35 -5.95 15.81
CA ASN A 85 7.59 -7.00 16.51
C ASN A 85 6.26 -7.35 15.83
N ALA A 86 5.85 -6.59 14.80
CA ALA A 86 4.52 -6.70 14.20
C ALA A 86 4.43 -7.77 13.10
N ILE A 87 4.72 -9.03 13.44
CA ILE A 87 4.88 -10.15 12.51
C ILE A 87 3.58 -10.88 12.13
N THR A 88 2.39 -10.29 12.31
CA THR A 88 1.12 -11.00 12.05
C THR A 88 0.54 -10.59 10.70
N PRO A 89 0.69 -11.38 9.62
CA PRO A 89 -0.17 -11.29 8.46
C PRO A 89 -1.55 -11.82 8.83
N LEU A 90 -2.63 -11.23 8.31
CA LEU A 90 -3.90 -11.94 8.35
C LEU A 90 -3.84 -13.14 7.39
N VAL A 91 -4.14 -14.30 7.96
CA VAL A 91 -4.53 -15.53 7.27
C VAL A 91 -5.55 -15.19 6.19
N GLU A 92 -5.37 -15.79 5.00
CA GLU A 92 -6.20 -15.59 3.82
C GLU A 92 -7.69 -15.44 4.16
N PRO A 93 -8.44 -14.55 3.48
CA PRO A 93 -9.88 -14.68 3.49
C PRO A 93 -10.17 -16.12 3.05
N SER A 94 -10.69 -16.94 3.96
CA SER A 94 -11.27 -18.21 3.59
C SER A 94 -12.34 -17.88 2.56
N ILE A 95 -12.04 -18.03 1.28
CA ILE A 95 -13.06 -18.07 0.25
C ILE A 95 -13.94 -19.23 0.70
N PRO A 96 -15.17 -19.01 1.18
CA PRO A 96 -16.09 -20.12 1.25
C PRO A 96 -16.19 -20.59 -0.20
N GLU A 97 -15.93 -21.86 -0.48
CA GLU A 97 -16.38 -22.47 -1.74
C GLU A 97 -17.89 -22.24 -1.81
N GLN A 98 -18.30 -21.09 -2.32
CA GLN A 98 -19.64 -20.92 -2.83
C GLN A 98 -19.61 -21.69 -4.13
N GLU A 99 -20.20 -22.88 -4.11
CA GLU A 99 -20.68 -23.53 -5.32
C GLU A 99 -21.39 -22.45 -6.15
N GLU A 100 -20.77 -22.02 -7.25
CA GLU A 100 -21.41 -21.12 -8.21
C GLU A 100 -22.56 -21.88 -8.86
N GLN A 101 -23.70 -21.95 -8.19
CA GLN A 101 -24.95 -22.17 -8.91
C GLN A 101 -25.34 -20.84 -9.55
N PRO A 102 -25.35 -20.75 -10.89
CA PRO A 102 -25.74 -19.53 -11.55
C PRO A 102 -27.19 -19.20 -11.17
N PRO A 103 -27.52 -17.92 -10.92
CA PRO A 103 -28.88 -17.52 -10.59
C PRO A 103 -29.85 -17.95 -11.70
N GLU A 104 -30.92 -18.66 -11.31
CA GLU A 104 -31.98 -19.06 -12.25
C GLU A 104 -32.56 -17.82 -12.94
N GLY A 105 -32.47 -17.76 -14.27
CA GLY A 105 -33.18 -16.79 -15.09
C GLY A 105 -32.34 -15.84 -15.95
N PHE A 106 -31.01 -15.99 -16.00
CA PHE A 106 -30.21 -15.30 -17.01
C PHE A 106 -30.32 -16.03 -18.35
N ALA A 107 -31.02 -15.41 -19.31
CA ALA A 107 -31.01 -15.87 -20.69
C ALA A 107 -29.57 -15.77 -21.24
N GLU A 108 -29.07 -16.87 -21.81
CA GLU A 108 -27.77 -16.94 -22.47
C GLU A 108 -27.65 -15.83 -23.52
N LEU A 109 -26.81 -14.84 -23.23
CA LEU A 109 -26.32 -13.94 -24.27
C LEU A 109 -25.45 -14.77 -25.22
N PRO A 110 -25.58 -14.60 -26.55
CA PRO A 110 -24.83 -15.41 -27.50
C PRO A 110 -23.33 -15.23 -27.25
N GLU A 111 -22.62 -16.36 -27.19
CA GLU A 111 -21.18 -16.44 -26.96
C GLU A 111 -20.45 -15.47 -27.89
N ARG A 112 -19.97 -14.34 -27.36
CA ARG A 112 -18.80 -13.71 -27.99
C ARG A 112 -17.70 -14.73 -27.83
N GLN A 113 -17.06 -15.09 -28.95
CA GLN A 113 -15.82 -15.86 -28.95
C GLN A 113 -14.84 -15.16 -28.01
N ARG A 114 -14.82 -15.60 -26.74
CA ARG A 114 -13.71 -15.40 -25.84
C ARG A 114 -12.60 -16.16 -26.54
N GLU A 115 -11.64 -15.45 -27.12
CA GLU A 115 -10.33 -16.04 -27.26
C GLU A 115 -9.98 -16.53 -25.86
N GLU A 116 -9.91 -17.85 -25.70
CA GLU A 116 -9.38 -18.48 -24.50
C GLU A 116 -7.92 -18.03 -24.41
N SER A 117 -7.69 -16.89 -23.74
CA SER A 117 -6.41 -16.68 -23.09
C SER A 117 -6.26 -17.87 -22.18
N PRO A 118 -5.23 -18.72 -22.34
CA PRO A 118 -5.00 -19.76 -21.38
C PRO A 118 -4.75 -19.05 -20.05
N GLU A 119 -5.76 -19.03 -19.17
CA GLU A 119 -5.53 -19.00 -17.73
C GLU A 119 -4.85 -20.34 -17.44
N GLU A 120 -3.56 -20.43 -17.77
CA GLU A 120 -2.67 -21.33 -17.06
C GLU A 120 -2.76 -20.86 -15.63
N ILE A 121 -3.67 -21.48 -14.87
CA ILE A 121 -3.59 -21.52 -13.42
C ILE A 121 -2.14 -21.92 -13.16
N PRO A 122 -1.30 -21.01 -12.62
CA PRO A 122 0.09 -21.35 -12.40
C PRO A 122 0.09 -22.62 -11.54
N PRO A 123 1.01 -23.57 -11.78
CA PRO A 123 1.08 -24.81 -11.00
C PRO A 123 0.90 -24.50 -9.51
N LYS A 124 0.19 -25.35 -8.76
CA LYS A 124 0.00 -25.21 -7.30
C LYS A 124 1.33 -24.95 -6.53
N ASP A 125 2.45 -25.24 -7.16
CA ASP A 125 3.81 -25.02 -6.69
C ASP A 125 4.34 -23.57 -6.90
N TYR A 126 3.56 -22.65 -7.48
CA TYR A 126 3.82 -21.19 -7.42
C TYR A 126 3.48 -20.59 -6.05
N LEU A 127 2.71 -21.33 -5.24
CA LEU A 127 2.69 -21.20 -3.78
C LEU A 127 3.77 -22.13 -3.20
N GLN A 128 4.95 -22.18 -3.81
CA GLN A 128 6.12 -22.72 -3.12
C GLN A 128 6.16 -21.99 -1.81
N GLU A 129 6.06 -22.73 -0.70
CA GLU A 129 6.17 -22.23 0.67
C GLU A 129 7.27 -21.18 0.66
N ARG A 130 6.90 -19.89 0.60
CA ARG A 130 7.88 -18.81 0.63
C ARG A 130 8.61 -19.08 1.92
N ASP A 131 9.93 -19.02 1.91
CA ASP A 131 10.73 -19.16 3.12
C ASP A 131 10.23 -18.11 4.13
N GLU A 132 9.26 -18.50 4.97
CA GLU A 132 8.53 -17.70 5.95
C GLU A 132 9.43 -17.42 7.16
N GLY A 133 10.73 -17.30 6.93
CA GLY A 133 11.61 -16.59 7.83
C GLY A 133 11.16 -15.14 7.84
N SER A 134 10.45 -14.74 8.90
CA SER A 134 10.19 -13.32 9.21
C SER A 134 11.47 -12.54 8.94
N LYS A 135 11.46 -11.71 7.89
CA LYS A 135 12.58 -10.83 7.59
C LYS A 135 12.63 -9.77 8.67
N THR A 136 13.84 -9.45 9.12
CA THR A 136 14.03 -8.30 10.00
C THR A 136 14.19 -7.05 9.16
N ILE A 137 14.02 -5.88 9.77
CA ILE A 137 14.45 -4.60 9.19
C ILE A 137 15.91 -4.73 8.74
N ALA A 138 16.18 -4.47 7.46
CA ALA A 138 17.49 -4.61 6.83
C ALA A 138 18.28 -3.30 6.82
N SER A 139 17.60 -2.15 6.87
CA SER A 139 18.20 -0.82 6.91
C SER A 139 17.42 0.12 7.84
N SER A 140 16.79 1.18 7.34
CA SER A 140 16.12 2.19 8.17
C SER A 140 14.76 1.74 8.71
N GLY A 141 14.18 0.68 8.15
CA GLY A 141 12.81 0.24 8.44
C GLY A 141 11.74 1.16 7.84
N CYS A 142 12.11 2.10 6.97
CA CYS A 142 11.16 3.05 6.39
C CYS A 142 10.17 2.32 5.46
N GLY A 143 8.87 2.52 5.73
CA GLY A 143 7.76 2.02 4.91
C GLY A 143 7.03 3.14 4.15
N ALA A 144 7.28 4.40 4.49
CA ALA A 144 6.76 5.55 3.77
C ALA A 144 7.66 6.77 3.91
N LEU A 145 7.66 7.61 2.88
CA LEU A 145 8.40 8.88 2.85
C LEU A 145 7.56 10.02 2.24
N ARG A 146 8.04 11.24 2.47
CA ARG A 146 7.56 12.44 1.77
C ARG A 146 8.72 13.30 1.27
N VAL A 147 8.47 14.05 0.19
CA VAL A 147 9.45 14.92 -0.48
C VAL A 147 8.89 16.32 -0.62
N ASP A 148 9.64 17.33 -0.16
CA ASP A 148 9.29 18.74 -0.37
C ASP A 148 10.43 19.46 -1.10
N THR A 149 10.21 19.78 -2.38
CA THR A 149 11.15 20.55 -3.19
C THR A 149 10.53 21.88 -3.61
N ALA A 150 11.35 22.79 -4.14
CA ALA A 150 10.85 24.02 -4.76
C ALA A 150 9.89 23.75 -5.94
N ASN A 151 9.94 22.56 -6.55
CA ASN A 151 9.23 22.25 -7.79
C ASN A 151 8.00 21.35 -7.57
N TYR A 152 8.05 20.41 -6.64
CA TYR A 152 7.00 19.42 -6.40
C TYR A 152 6.98 18.91 -4.96
N LYS A 153 5.82 18.40 -4.56
CA LYS A 153 5.60 17.67 -3.31
C LYS A 153 5.09 16.26 -3.58
N LEU A 154 5.56 15.30 -2.81
CA LEU A 154 5.23 13.89 -2.99
C LEU A 154 5.10 13.15 -1.66
N VAL A 155 4.15 12.22 -1.58
CA VAL A 155 4.08 11.19 -0.53
C VAL A 155 4.12 9.82 -1.22
N TYR A 156 4.97 8.92 -0.72
CA TYR A 156 5.08 7.54 -1.22
C TYR A 156 5.00 6.54 -0.06
N PHE A 157 4.05 5.60 -0.14
CA PHE A 157 3.95 4.44 0.75
C PHE A 157 4.38 3.18 0.00
N ALA A 158 5.35 2.42 0.53
CA ALA A 158 5.79 1.13 -0.01
C ALA A 158 4.87 -0.05 0.38
N PHE A 159 3.64 0.29 0.77
CA PHE A 159 2.53 -0.60 1.10
C PHE A 159 1.23 0.03 0.57
N GLY A 160 0.18 -0.78 0.45
CA GLY A 160 -1.14 -0.34 0.03
C GLY A 160 -1.80 0.56 1.08
N PHE A 161 -2.22 1.76 0.70
CA PHE A 161 -2.94 2.66 1.59
C PHE A 161 -4.27 2.04 2.09
N GLU A 162 -4.93 1.26 1.23
CA GLU A 162 -6.14 0.50 1.52
C GLU A 162 -5.95 -0.57 2.61
N ALA A 163 -4.71 -0.99 2.85
CA ALA A 163 -4.38 -2.01 3.82
C ALA A 163 -4.39 -1.49 5.26
N ILE A 164 -4.25 -0.18 5.47
CA ILE A 164 -4.41 0.44 6.80
C ILE A 164 -5.75 -0.02 7.38
N SER A 165 -5.70 -0.74 8.48
CA SER A 165 -6.77 -1.61 8.99
C SER A 165 -7.95 -0.88 9.64
N SER A 166 -7.89 0.45 9.76
CA SER A 166 -8.92 1.27 10.39
C SER A 166 -9.37 2.35 9.42
N ALA A 167 -10.68 2.44 9.18
CA ALA A 167 -11.26 3.49 8.34
C ALA A 167 -10.97 4.88 8.93
N ALA A 168 -10.94 5.01 10.26
CA ALA A 168 -10.61 6.26 10.92
C ALA A 168 -9.17 6.69 10.63
N ASP A 169 -8.22 5.75 10.65
CA ASP A 169 -6.81 6.03 10.36
C ASP A 169 -6.61 6.32 8.87
N ARG A 170 -7.29 5.59 7.97
CA ARG A 170 -7.29 5.92 6.53
C ARG A 170 -7.80 7.34 6.29
N VAL A 171 -8.95 7.70 6.86
CA VAL A 171 -9.51 9.06 6.72
C VAL A 171 -8.54 10.10 7.25
N MET A 172 -7.94 9.87 8.43
CA MET A 172 -6.99 10.81 9.03
C MET A 172 -5.73 10.97 8.19
N VAL A 173 -5.10 9.87 7.77
CA VAL A 173 -3.89 9.89 6.96
C VAL A 173 -4.16 10.55 5.62
N MET A 174 -5.24 10.20 4.92
CA MET A 174 -5.58 10.82 3.64
C MET A 174 -5.85 12.32 3.79
N GLN A 175 -6.61 12.73 4.81
CA GLN A 175 -6.87 14.15 5.07
C GLN A 175 -5.55 14.91 5.24
N ARG A 176 -4.63 14.39 6.06
CA ARG A 176 -3.32 15.03 6.30
C ARG A 176 -2.39 14.99 5.08
N VAL A 177 -2.44 13.92 4.27
CA VAL A 177 -1.74 13.86 2.97
C VAL A 177 -2.23 14.97 2.04
N LEU A 178 -3.55 15.14 1.93
CA LEU A 178 -4.17 16.17 1.11
C LEU A 178 -3.81 17.58 1.62
N ASP A 179 -3.89 17.81 2.92
CA ASP A 179 -3.51 19.09 3.54
C ASP A 179 -2.03 19.40 3.32
N TRP A 180 -1.15 18.42 3.50
CA TRP A 180 0.29 18.58 3.30
C TRP A 180 0.67 18.82 1.83
N LEU A 181 0.01 18.11 0.90
CA LEU A 181 0.12 18.39 -0.52
C LEU A 181 -0.45 19.77 -0.87
N GLY A 182 -1.27 20.38 0.00
CA GLY A 182 -1.93 21.66 -0.19
C GLY A 182 -3.11 21.56 -1.17
N ALA A 183 -3.86 20.46 -1.11
CA ALA A 183 -5.13 20.35 -1.82
C ALA A 183 -6.07 21.47 -1.35
N PRO A 184 -6.86 22.09 -2.24
CA PRO A 184 -7.82 23.09 -1.81
C PRO A 184 -8.79 22.46 -0.82
N SER A 185 -8.97 23.10 0.33
CA SER A 185 -9.99 22.71 1.30
C SER A 185 -11.35 22.76 0.60
N VAL A 186 -12.10 21.65 0.64
CA VAL A 186 -13.52 21.71 0.27
C VAL A 186 -14.22 22.54 1.34
N GLU A 187 -14.48 23.81 1.05
CA GLU A 187 -15.39 24.58 1.91
C GLU A 187 -16.72 23.82 1.97
N ALA A 188 -17.21 23.62 3.20
CA ALA A 188 -18.48 22.96 3.49
C ALA A 188 -19.64 23.85 3.00
N GLY A 189 -19.80 23.97 1.68
CA GLY A 189 -20.86 24.71 1.02
C GLY A 189 -22.05 23.83 0.60
N TRP A 190 -22.01 22.53 0.89
CA TRP A 190 -23.12 21.63 0.61
C TRP A 190 -23.96 21.44 1.87
N SER A 191 -24.78 22.44 2.19
CA SER A 191 -25.99 22.18 2.96
C SER A 191 -26.93 21.38 2.04
N VAL A 192 -27.13 20.10 2.35
CA VAL A 192 -28.21 19.32 1.76
C VAL A 192 -29.56 19.92 2.23
N PRO A 193 -30.51 20.17 1.31
CA PRO A 193 -31.85 20.64 1.66
C PRO A 193 -32.67 19.59 2.42
#